data_AF-A0A850GIS0-F1
#
_entry.id   AF-A0A850GIS0-F1
#
_cell.length_a   1.000
_cell.length_b   1.000
_cell.length_c   1.000
_cell.angle_alpha   90.00
_cell.angle_beta   90.00
_cell.angle_gamma   90.00
#
_symmetry.space_group_name_H-M   'P 1'
#
loop_
_entity.id
_entity.type
_entity.pdbx_description
1 polymer ?
#
loop_
_entity_poly.entity_id
_entity_poly.type
_entity_poly.pdbx_seq_one_letter_code
_entity_poly.pdbx_strand_id
1 'polypeptide(L)'
;MSASALSPKSLGLLCAFFVALTPGSTKAAKPAAGAAEHDEAEHGETHDANESDESGDEVEGDPSEALDEKQAKKQPKSRAKKRSRAKEKKRRGDEACDFRTPIYEHVVTSGEHLGVIAGRYGVLSKDLIALNPKLAENPNLIRVGQKLAVCPEIPPREPFETQHLVAAGDTFNAIAQAHGLTPAELLEQQEGALRDPNRLRVGQKLRVVEAGEIVPGFEPEPPQPGRLVQGRKLPENDAYVIKRPHNAWGTPRAIQLIRQVIDRYSERELGGPKLRIGDISRRDGGPLAGHRSHQEGNDIDVGVILHGKLADRLHFSGATADNLDLERTWALIEEFLATGEVRYIFLDYAIQKQLYEHAKSQGMSERKLDEYFQYPRGIGRNHGIIRHWRGHVNHFHVRFRD
;
A
#
# COMPACT_ATOMS: atom_id res chain seq x y z
N MET A 1 -8.63 -42.49 -55.49
CA MET A 1 -7.17 -42.52 -55.29
C MET A 1 -6.84 -41.44 -54.27
N SER A 2 -6.17 -41.67 -53.15
CA SER A 2 -5.89 -42.93 -52.43
C SER A 2 -5.74 -42.60 -50.94
N ALA A 3 -5.97 -43.56 -50.05
CA ALA A 3 -5.86 -43.36 -48.60
C ALA A 3 -4.85 -44.34 -47.99
N SER A 4 -4.04 -43.84 -47.04
CA SER A 4 -3.37 -44.57 -45.94
C SER A 4 -2.91 -43.48 -44.95
N ALA A 5 -3.18 -43.49 -43.64
CA ALA A 5 -3.18 -44.55 -42.63
C ALA A 5 -1.77 -44.95 -42.15
N LEU A 6 -1.50 -44.68 -40.87
CA LEU A 6 -0.34 -45.16 -40.11
C LEU A 6 -0.72 -45.20 -38.61
N SER A 7 -0.26 -46.21 -37.88
CA SER A 7 -0.54 -46.42 -36.45
C SER A 7 0.71 -47.00 -35.73
N PRO A 8 0.75 -47.05 -34.38
CA PRO A 8 2.02 -47.13 -33.63
C PRO A 8 2.36 -48.54 -33.09
N LYS A 9 3.64 -48.75 -32.69
CA LYS A 9 4.07 -49.60 -31.52
C LYS A 9 5.61 -49.70 -31.31
N SER A 10 5.99 -50.36 -30.21
CA SER A 10 7.34 -50.66 -29.64
C SER A 10 8.09 -49.46 -29.02
N LEU A 11 8.57 -49.44 -27.76
CA LEU A 11 8.74 -50.40 -26.63
C LEU A 11 10.07 -51.20 -26.55
N GLY A 12 10.86 -50.91 -25.50
CA GLY A 12 12.08 -51.56 -24.99
C GLY A 12 12.65 -50.66 -23.86
N LEU A 13 12.94 -51.04 -22.60
CA LEU A 13 13.41 -52.30 -21.99
C LEU A 13 14.88 -52.61 -22.37
N LEU A 14 15.85 -52.85 -21.46
CA LEU A 14 15.87 -53.01 -19.98
C LEU A 14 16.41 -51.71 -19.27
N CYS A 15 16.82 -51.61 -17.99
CA CYS A 15 17.15 -52.56 -16.90
C CYS A 15 16.96 -51.97 -15.48
N ALA A 16 17.34 -52.70 -14.42
CA ALA A 16 17.29 -52.29 -13.00
C ALA A 16 18.44 -52.90 -12.17
N PHE A 17 18.75 -52.34 -11.00
CA PHE A 17 19.42 -53.05 -9.91
C PHE A 17 18.90 -52.59 -8.54
N PHE A 18 18.61 -53.55 -7.66
CA PHE A 18 18.09 -53.34 -6.31
C PHE A 18 18.75 -54.38 -5.40
N VAL A 19 19.37 -53.96 -4.30
CA VAL A 19 19.92 -54.83 -3.26
C VAL A 19 19.62 -54.19 -1.90
N ALA A 20 19.23 -54.99 -0.91
CA ALA A 20 18.70 -54.49 0.36
C ALA A 20 19.02 -55.43 1.55
N LEU A 21 18.88 -54.87 2.76
CA LEU A 21 18.85 -55.55 4.07
C LEU A 21 20.19 -56.13 4.59
N THR A 22 20.51 -56.21 5.88
CA THR A 22 19.99 -55.51 7.10
C THR A 22 21.16 -55.27 8.12
N PRO A 23 21.14 -55.60 9.43
CA PRO A 23 21.25 -54.56 10.45
C PRO A 23 22.49 -54.66 11.36
N GLY A 24 22.85 -53.56 12.02
CA GLY A 24 23.89 -53.53 13.05
C GLY A 24 23.50 -52.62 14.23
N SER A 25 23.55 -53.14 15.45
CA SER A 25 23.34 -52.40 16.69
C SER A 25 24.66 -52.35 17.48
N THR A 26 24.98 -51.21 18.10
CA THR A 26 25.37 -51.17 19.53
C THR A 26 25.71 -49.76 20.06
N LYS A 27 25.52 -49.62 21.38
CA LYS A 27 26.15 -48.68 22.34
C LYS A 27 25.82 -47.18 22.26
N ALA A 28 25.41 -46.68 23.43
CA ALA A 28 25.18 -45.27 23.72
C ALA A 28 26.43 -44.60 24.33
N ALA A 29 26.39 -43.26 24.42
CA ALA A 29 27.17 -42.50 25.38
C ALA A 29 26.31 -41.35 25.94
N LYS A 30 26.38 -41.13 27.26
CA LYS A 30 25.86 -39.96 27.98
C LYS A 30 27.08 -39.14 28.42
N PRO A 31 27.04 -37.80 28.35
CA PRO A 31 26.94 -37.02 29.59
C PRO A 31 26.14 -35.71 29.38
N ALA A 32 25.88 -34.86 30.38
CA ALA A 32 25.64 -35.06 31.81
C ALA A 32 24.87 -33.80 32.31
N ALA A 33 24.14 -33.93 33.41
CA ALA A 33 23.57 -32.79 34.15
C ALA A 33 24.27 -32.67 35.51
N GLY A 34 24.33 -31.47 36.09
CA GLY A 34 24.95 -31.19 37.38
C GLY A 34 24.53 -29.81 37.89
N ALA A 35 24.69 -29.57 39.21
CA ALA A 35 23.99 -28.55 40.00
C ALA A 35 22.47 -28.91 40.13
N ALA A 36 21.86 -29.21 41.29
CA ALA A 36 22.14 -28.92 42.70
C ALA A 36 22.27 -27.41 42.98
N GLU A 37 21.68 -26.80 43.99
CA GLU A 37 20.74 -27.16 45.07
C GLU A 37 20.19 -25.80 45.57
N HIS A 38 19.03 -25.72 46.22
CA HIS A 38 18.78 -24.77 47.32
C HIS A 38 17.38 -24.94 47.93
N ASP A 39 17.25 -24.37 49.13
CA ASP A 39 16.32 -24.74 50.19
C ASP A 39 14.87 -24.25 50.01
N GLU A 40 13.93 -24.96 50.64
CA GLU A 40 12.59 -24.45 50.95
C GLU A 40 12.63 -23.62 52.24
N ALA A 41 11.94 -22.47 52.26
CA ALA A 41 11.65 -21.71 53.47
C ALA A 41 10.27 -21.03 53.35
N GLU A 42 9.51 -21.01 54.44
CA GLU A 42 8.10 -20.61 54.45
C GLU A 42 7.86 -19.09 54.58
N HIS A 43 6.64 -18.69 54.19
CA HIS A 43 5.83 -17.58 54.71
C HIS A 43 6.39 -16.14 54.75
N GLY A 44 5.65 -15.25 54.07
CA GLY A 44 5.73 -13.80 54.27
C GLY A 44 4.70 -13.04 53.44
N GLU A 45 3.48 -12.85 53.97
CA GLU A 45 2.54 -11.89 53.38
C GLU A 45 3.01 -10.45 53.66
N THR A 46 3.25 -9.67 52.62
CA THR A 46 3.28 -8.20 52.70
C THR A 46 2.51 -7.59 51.55
N HIS A 47 1.77 -6.53 51.86
CA HIS A 47 0.95 -5.78 50.91
C HIS A 47 1.72 -4.60 50.29
N ASP A 48 1.23 -4.15 49.14
CA ASP A 48 1.39 -2.81 48.55
C ASP A 48 2.82 -2.28 48.28
N ALA A 49 3.27 -2.46 47.04
CA ALA A 49 4.10 -1.46 46.37
C ALA A 49 3.75 -1.35 44.88
N ASN A 50 3.14 -0.22 44.53
CA ASN A 50 2.86 0.24 43.17
C ASN A 50 4.12 0.28 42.29
N GLU A 51 4.17 -0.53 41.22
CA GLU A 51 5.06 -0.31 40.07
C GLU A 51 4.25 -0.43 38.78
N SER A 52 4.11 0.69 38.08
CA SER A 52 3.34 0.80 36.84
C SER A 52 4.21 0.47 35.64
N ASP A 53 4.04 -0.72 35.07
CA ASP A 53 4.65 -1.11 33.80
C ASP A 53 4.00 -0.30 32.66
N GLU A 54 4.55 0.90 32.40
CA GLU A 54 4.19 1.76 31.27
C GLU A 54 4.69 1.15 29.95
N SER A 55 4.05 0.04 29.57
CA SER A 55 4.11 -0.50 28.22
C SER A 55 3.52 0.54 27.25
N GLY A 56 4.40 1.39 26.71
CA GLY A 56 4.04 2.46 25.81
C GLY A 56 3.51 1.92 24.48
N ASP A 57 2.20 1.67 24.42
CA ASP A 57 1.49 1.25 23.21
C ASP A 57 1.75 2.25 22.08
N GLU A 58 2.49 1.80 21.06
CA GLU A 58 2.75 2.58 19.86
C GLU A 58 1.41 2.91 19.18
N VAL A 59 1.10 4.20 19.05
CA VAL A 59 -0.18 4.66 18.49
C VAL A 59 -0.18 4.46 16.97
N GLU A 60 -0.65 3.28 16.56
CA GLU A 60 -0.83 2.80 15.18
C GLU A 60 -1.95 3.60 14.47
N GLY A 61 -1.66 4.88 14.17
CA GLY A 61 -2.62 5.86 13.68
C GLY A 61 -2.93 5.75 12.19
N ASP A 62 -4.20 5.44 11.88
CA ASP A 62 -4.68 5.02 10.56
C ASP A 62 -5.48 6.11 9.77
N PRO A 63 -5.58 6.04 8.43
CA PRO A 63 -5.78 7.21 7.55
C PRO A 63 -7.16 7.40 6.89
N SER A 64 -8.24 6.80 7.38
CA SER A 64 -9.58 6.82 6.72
C SER A 64 -10.24 8.22 6.49
N GLU A 65 -9.55 9.32 6.82
CA GLU A 65 -10.02 10.72 6.72
C GLU A 65 -9.05 11.67 5.97
N ALA A 66 -8.11 11.13 5.17
CA ALA A 66 -6.97 11.85 4.59
C ALA A 66 -7.26 12.95 3.52
N LEU A 67 -8.39 13.66 3.62
CA LEU A 67 -8.92 14.57 2.59
C LEU A 67 -9.20 16.00 3.07
N ASP A 68 -9.51 16.23 4.36
CA ASP A 68 -9.84 17.56 4.90
C ASP A 68 -8.76 18.20 5.82
N GLU A 69 -7.91 17.44 6.52
CA GLU A 69 -7.04 17.97 7.60
C GLU A 69 -5.76 18.73 7.14
N LYS A 70 -5.78 19.47 6.02
CA LYS A 70 -4.64 20.34 5.61
C LYS A 70 -5.02 21.70 4.97
N GLN A 71 -5.68 22.60 5.72
CA GLN A 71 -5.36 24.04 5.66
C GLN A 71 -5.95 24.88 6.82
N ALA A 72 -5.15 25.17 7.85
CA ALA A 72 -5.53 26.02 8.99
C ALA A 72 -4.47 27.08 9.36
N LYS A 73 -3.82 27.70 8.36
CA LYS A 73 -2.93 28.86 8.59
C LYS A 73 -3.75 30.15 8.68
N LYS A 74 -3.61 30.88 9.79
CA LYS A 74 -4.38 32.10 10.10
C LYS A 74 -4.05 33.25 9.15
N GLN A 75 -5.07 33.81 8.51
CA GLN A 75 -5.07 35.17 7.94
C GLN A 75 -6.38 35.91 8.35
N PRO A 76 -6.41 37.26 8.34
CA PRO A 76 -7.41 38.01 9.08
C PRO A 76 -8.82 37.98 8.45
N LYS A 77 -9.84 37.94 9.31
CA LYS A 77 -11.26 37.83 8.93
C LYS A 77 -11.79 39.13 8.31
N SER A 78 -11.82 39.23 6.99
CA SER A 78 -12.66 40.21 6.29
C SER A 78 -14.13 39.76 6.30
N ARG A 79 -15.05 40.70 6.56
CA ARG A 79 -16.44 40.38 6.96
C ARG A 79 -17.40 40.31 5.76
N ALA A 80 -17.15 39.38 4.84
CA ALA A 80 -18.00 39.16 3.67
C ALA A 80 -19.39 38.60 4.04
N LYS A 81 -20.43 38.97 3.28
CA LYS A 81 -21.82 38.54 3.52
C LYS A 81 -22.00 37.04 3.24
N LYS A 82 -22.64 36.31 4.18
CA LYS A 82 -23.22 34.98 3.89
C LYS A 82 -24.22 35.10 2.74
N ARG A 83 -23.87 34.61 1.55
CA ARG A 83 -24.86 34.11 0.57
C ARG A 83 -25.12 32.65 0.93
N SER A 84 -26.38 32.23 0.96
CA SER A 84 -26.75 30.83 1.17
C SER A 84 -26.36 29.99 -0.05
N ARG A 85 -25.26 29.21 0.05
CA ARG A 85 -25.08 28.04 -0.83
C ARG A 85 -26.33 27.16 -0.65
N ALA A 86 -27.10 26.95 -1.72
CA ALA A 86 -28.12 25.92 -1.70
C ALA A 86 -27.45 24.57 -1.44
N LYS A 87 -28.11 23.67 -0.72
CA LYS A 87 -27.58 22.32 -0.48
C LYS A 87 -27.69 21.54 -1.79
N GLU A 88 -26.65 21.59 -2.59
CA GLU A 88 -26.54 20.82 -3.84
C GLU A 88 -26.73 19.34 -3.51
N LYS A 89 -27.52 18.62 -4.32
CA LYS A 89 -27.83 17.22 -4.03
C LYS A 89 -26.54 16.41 -4.21
N LYS A 90 -26.00 15.87 -3.12
CA LYS A 90 -24.85 14.95 -3.15
C LYS A 90 -25.08 13.92 -4.25
N ARG A 91 -24.14 13.83 -5.19
CA ARG A 91 -24.18 12.83 -6.26
C ARG A 91 -24.19 11.46 -5.59
N ARG A 92 -25.16 10.61 -5.95
CA ARG A 92 -25.10 9.20 -5.56
C ARG A 92 -23.95 8.55 -6.32
N GLY A 93 -23.34 7.51 -5.74
CA GLY A 93 -22.38 6.72 -6.48
C GLY A 93 -23.03 6.07 -7.71
N ASP A 94 -22.20 5.78 -8.71
CA ASP A 94 -22.64 5.21 -9.98
C ASP A 94 -22.69 3.68 -9.91
N GLU A 95 -23.58 3.05 -10.68
CA GLU A 95 -23.68 1.59 -10.76
C GLU A 95 -22.39 0.97 -11.32
N ALA A 96 -21.74 1.65 -12.29
CA ALA A 96 -20.43 1.23 -12.81
C ALA A 96 -19.26 1.41 -11.83
N CYS A 97 -19.52 1.98 -10.65
CA CYS A 97 -18.58 2.19 -9.55
C CYS A 97 -19.06 1.51 -8.25
N ASP A 98 -19.85 0.44 -8.36
CA ASP A 98 -20.46 -0.32 -7.25
C ASP A 98 -21.28 0.55 -6.27
N PHE A 99 -21.79 1.69 -6.73
CA PHE A 99 -22.40 2.78 -5.95
C PHE A 99 -21.48 3.42 -4.89
N ARG A 100 -20.17 3.13 -4.89
CA ARG A 100 -19.18 3.62 -3.92
C ARG A 100 -18.72 5.06 -4.17
N THR A 101 -18.71 5.49 -5.44
CA THR A 101 -18.28 6.83 -5.88
C THR A 101 -19.00 7.22 -7.18
N PRO A 102 -19.27 8.51 -7.48
CA PRO A 102 -19.80 8.90 -8.79
C PRO A 102 -18.76 8.68 -9.90
N ILE A 103 -19.18 8.52 -11.16
CA ILE A 103 -18.23 8.62 -12.29
C ILE A 103 -17.66 10.05 -12.35
N TYR A 104 -16.32 10.14 -12.39
CA TYR A 104 -15.60 11.33 -12.80
C TYR A 104 -15.20 11.22 -14.27
N GLU A 105 -15.25 12.33 -15.01
CA GLU A 105 -14.77 12.41 -16.39
C GLU A 105 -13.40 13.12 -16.40
N HIS A 106 -12.33 12.36 -16.53
CA HIS A 106 -10.97 12.86 -16.68
C HIS A 106 -10.71 13.25 -18.14
N VAL A 107 -10.16 14.44 -18.37
CA VAL A 107 -9.71 14.90 -19.69
C VAL A 107 -8.20 14.81 -19.76
N VAL A 108 -7.69 13.98 -20.68
CA VAL A 108 -6.26 13.70 -20.88
C VAL A 108 -5.51 14.95 -21.35
N THR A 109 -4.39 15.27 -20.69
CA THR A 109 -3.51 16.41 -21.00
C THR A 109 -2.17 15.95 -21.64
N SER A 110 -1.23 16.87 -21.87
CA SER A 110 0.11 16.51 -22.39
C SER A 110 0.88 15.61 -21.42
N GLY A 111 1.74 14.73 -21.95
CA GLY A 111 2.58 13.83 -21.18
C GLY A 111 1.87 12.68 -20.46
N GLU A 112 0.53 12.69 -20.36
CA GLU A 112 -0.20 11.70 -19.58
C GLU A 112 -0.28 10.31 -20.26
N HIS A 113 -0.33 9.28 -19.41
CA HIS A 113 -0.60 7.89 -19.76
C HIS A 113 -1.43 7.22 -18.66
N LEU A 114 -2.03 6.06 -18.94
CA LEU A 114 -2.94 5.40 -17.99
C LEU A 114 -2.35 5.22 -16.58
N GLY A 115 -1.05 4.94 -16.43
CA GLY A 115 -0.38 4.85 -15.13
C GLY A 115 -0.54 6.10 -14.24
N VAL A 116 -0.13 7.28 -14.72
CA VAL A 116 -0.23 8.55 -13.96
C VAL A 116 -1.69 8.99 -13.77
N ILE A 117 -2.58 8.65 -14.70
CA ILE A 117 -4.03 8.91 -14.55
C ILE A 117 -4.63 8.00 -13.47
N ALA A 118 -4.30 6.71 -13.49
CA ALA A 118 -4.76 5.72 -12.53
C ALA A 118 -4.26 6.04 -11.12
N GLY A 119 -2.96 6.33 -10.98
CA GLY A 119 -2.34 6.79 -9.74
C GLY A 119 -2.96 8.08 -9.20
N ARG A 120 -3.30 9.07 -10.05
CA ARG A 120 -3.97 10.31 -9.61
C ARG A 120 -5.31 10.04 -8.92
N TYR A 121 -6.02 9.00 -9.34
CA TYR A 121 -7.35 8.65 -8.82
C TYR A 121 -7.34 7.43 -7.88
N GLY A 122 -6.18 6.88 -7.53
CA GLY A 122 -6.06 5.71 -6.64
C GLY A 122 -6.63 4.41 -7.21
N VAL A 123 -6.71 4.29 -8.54
CA VAL A 123 -7.20 3.11 -9.25
C VAL A 123 -6.05 2.40 -9.98
N LEU A 124 -6.32 1.24 -10.55
CA LEU A 124 -5.37 0.49 -11.38
C LEU A 124 -5.65 0.75 -12.86
N SER A 125 -4.63 0.59 -13.71
CA SER A 125 -4.80 0.76 -15.17
C SER A 125 -5.83 -0.25 -15.74
N LYS A 126 -6.00 -1.41 -15.10
CA LYS A 126 -7.07 -2.39 -15.45
C LYS A 126 -8.47 -1.80 -15.29
N ASP A 127 -8.70 -0.99 -14.27
CA ASP A 127 -10.01 -0.43 -13.94
C ASP A 127 -10.38 0.64 -14.98
N LEU A 128 -9.41 1.48 -15.37
CA LEU A 128 -9.57 2.46 -16.45
C LEU A 128 -9.91 1.80 -17.80
N ILE A 129 -9.27 0.67 -18.12
CA ILE A 129 -9.54 -0.06 -19.37
C ILE A 129 -10.94 -0.70 -19.34
N ALA A 130 -11.33 -1.31 -18.22
CA ALA A 130 -12.65 -1.92 -18.06
C ALA A 130 -13.79 -0.89 -18.19
N LEU A 131 -13.62 0.28 -17.56
CA LEU A 131 -14.60 1.37 -17.59
C LEU A 131 -14.60 2.16 -18.92
N ASN A 132 -13.55 2.02 -19.75
CA ASN A 132 -13.45 2.67 -21.06
C ASN A 132 -13.12 1.64 -22.16
N PRO A 133 -14.07 0.82 -22.64
CA PRO A 133 -13.81 -0.33 -23.50
C PRO A 133 -12.99 -0.05 -24.78
N LYS A 134 -13.03 1.18 -25.30
CA LYS A 134 -12.20 1.63 -26.44
C LYS A 134 -10.69 1.59 -26.18
N LEU A 135 -10.26 1.48 -24.91
CA LEU A 135 -8.87 1.30 -24.53
C LEU A 135 -8.41 -0.17 -24.65
N ALA A 136 -9.33 -1.15 -24.68
CA ALA A 136 -8.96 -2.56 -24.67
C ALA A 136 -8.15 -3.00 -25.89
N GLU A 137 -8.38 -2.38 -27.05
CA GLU A 137 -7.62 -2.63 -28.29
C GLU A 137 -6.16 -2.12 -28.20
N ASN A 138 -5.94 -0.97 -27.55
CA ASN A 138 -4.62 -0.39 -27.36
C ASN A 138 -4.59 0.57 -26.15
N PRO A 139 -4.28 0.07 -24.94
CA PRO A 139 -4.25 0.90 -23.72
C PRO A 139 -3.19 2.01 -23.75
N ASN A 140 -2.24 1.94 -24.69
CA ASN A 140 -1.18 2.94 -24.82
C ASN A 140 -1.59 4.13 -25.70
N LEU A 141 -2.73 4.06 -26.39
CA LEU A 141 -3.20 5.06 -27.38
C LEU A 141 -4.29 5.98 -26.81
N ILE A 142 -3.94 6.76 -25.80
CA ILE A 142 -4.75 7.92 -25.38
C ILE A 142 -4.30 9.19 -26.12
N ARG A 143 -5.19 10.18 -26.24
CA ARG A 143 -4.93 11.46 -26.93
C ARG A 143 -5.27 12.65 -26.04
N VAL A 144 -4.55 13.75 -26.19
CA VAL A 144 -4.89 15.02 -25.53
C VAL A 144 -6.33 15.43 -25.87
N GLY A 145 -7.11 15.83 -24.86
CA GLY A 145 -8.54 16.14 -24.99
C GLY A 145 -9.47 14.91 -24.99
N GLN A 146 -8.94 13.69 -24.94
CA GLN A 146 -9.75 12.49 -24.76
C GLN A 146 -10.37 12.46 -23.36
N LYS A 147 -11.68 12.21 -23.30
CA LYS A 147 -12.42 11.97 -22.06
C LYS A 147 -12.32 10.50 -21.68
N LEU A 148 -11.99 10.23 -20.42
CA LEU A 148 -11.97 8.91 -19.78
C LEU A 148 -12.88 8.93 -18.55
N ALA A 149 -13.79 7.97 -18.44
CA ALA A 149 -14.54 7.74 -17.22
C ALA A 149 -13.64 7.09 -16.15
N VAL A 150 -13.81 7.50 -14.89
CA VAL A 150 -13.05 6.99 -13.74
C VAL A 150 -13.99 6.83 -12.54
N CYS A 151 -13.80 5.79 -11.74
CA CYS A 151 -14.39 5.63 -10.40
C CYS A 151 -13.32 5.99 -9.35
N PRO A 152 -13.20 7.25 -8.90
CA PRO A 152 -12.06 7.70 -8.10
C PRO A 152 -12.09 7.20 -6.65
N GLU A 153 -10.97 6.61 -6.22
CA GLU A 153 -10.65 6.28 -4.81
C GLU A 153 -9.87 7.42 -4.12
N ILE A 154 -9.15 8.22 -4.91
CA ILE A 154 -8.65 9.54 -4.52
C ILE A 154 -9.56 10.57 -5.19
N PRO A 155 -10.37 11.33 -4.42
CA PRO A 155 -11.24 12.36 -4.98
C PRO A 155 -10.54 13.34 -5.93
N PRO A 156 -11.13 13.62 -7.10
CA PRO A 156 -10.63 14.64 -8.03
C PRO A 156 -10.56 16.00 -7.33
N ARG A 157 -9.52 16.76 -7.66
CA ARG A 157 -9.31 18.14 -7.20
C ARG A 157 -9.24 19.09 -8.39
N GLU A 158 -9.75 20.30 -8.20
CA GLU A 158 -9.67 21.35 -9.22
C GLU A 158 -8.21 21.80 -9.40
N PRO A 159 -7.70 21.92 -10.64
CA PRO A 159 -6.33 22.40 -10.87
C PRO A 159 -6.23 23.89 -10.55
N PHE A 160 -5.24 24.27 -9.75
CA PHE A 160 -4.92 25.66 -9.43
C PHE A 160 -3.55 26.02 -10.02
N GLU A 161 -3.49 27.13 -10.76
CA GLU A 161 -2.25 27.58 -11.41
C GLU A 161 -1.54 28.65 -10.57
N THR A 162 -0.26 28.40 -10.29
CA THR A 162 0.67 29.33 -9.64
C THR A 162 1.88 29.61 -10.54
N GLN A 163 2.67 30.61 -10.17
CA GLN A 163 3.96 30.90 -10.81
C GLN A 163 5.06 30.84 -9.77
N HIS A 164 5.97 29.88 -9.88
CA HIS A 164 7.21 29.90 -9.10
C HIS A 164 8.19 30.90 -9.72
N LEU A 165 8.73 31.79 -8.91
CA LEU A 165 9.77 32.74 -9.32
C LEU A 165 11.13 32.19 -8.90
N VAL A 166 11.94 31.76 -9.87
CA VAL A 166 13.25 31.14 -9.64
C VAL A 166 14.15 32.08 -8.83
N ALA A 167 14.54 31.63 -7.64
CA ALA A 167 15.45 32.31 -6.73
C ALA A 167 16.93 31.94 -6.99
N ALA A 168 17.84 32.63 -6.32
CA ALA A 168 19.26 32.27 -6.35
C ALA A 168 19.49 30.99 -5.54
N GLY A 169 20.04 29.94 -6.18
CA GLY A 169 20.26 28.63 -5.58
C GLY A 169 19.16 27.60 -5.87
N ASP A 170 18.06 28.01 -6.51
CA ASP A 170 17.03 27.08 -6.97
C ASP A 170 17.58 26.10 -8.02
N THR A 171 17.12 24.85 -7.94
CA THR A 171 17.28 23.85 -9.01
C THR A 171 15.91 23.35 -9.43
N PHE A 172 15.75 22.95 -10.69
CA PHE A 172 14.47 22.49 -11.21
C PHE A 172 13.88 21.30 -10.44
N ASN A 173 14.75 20.36 -10.02
CA ASN A 173 14.36 19.22 -9.20
C ASN A 173 13.89 19.66 -7.79
N ALA A 174 14.53 20.64 -7.18
CA ALA A 174 14.11 21.18 -5.89
C ALA A 174 12.78 21.95 -5.97
N ILE A 175 12.55 22.71 -7.05
CA ILE A 175 11.27 23.38 -7.31
C ILE A 175 10.16 22.34 -7.49
N ALA A 176 10.37 21.32 -8.34
CA ALA A 176 9.40 20.25 -8.53
C ALA A 176 9.06 19.57 -7.19
N GLN A 177 10.07 19.17 -6.42
CA GLN A 177 9.89 18.55 -5.11
C GLN A 177 9.16 19.45 -4.11
N ALA A 178 9.42 20.76 -4.10
CA ALA A 178 8.75 21.73 -3.22
C ALA A 178 7.24 21.85 -3.52
N HIS A 179 6.85 21.76 -4.80
CA HIS A 179 5.45 21.68 -5.25
C HIS A 179 4.90 20.23 -5.27
N GLY A 180 5.65 19.26 -4.75
CA GLY A 180 5.27 17.84 -4.73
C GLY A 180 5.19 17.16 -6.09
N LEU A 181 5.66 17.80 -7.15
CA LEU A 181 5.73 17.30 -8.53
C LEU A 181 6.97 16.44 -8.77
N THR A 182 6.93 15.57 -9.78
CA THR A 182 8.17 15.05 -10.38
C THR A 182 8.78 16.10 -11.32
N PRO A 183 10.09 16.04 -11.64
CA PRO A 183 10.68 16.90 -12.65
C PRO A 183 10.02 16.76 -14.04
N ALA A 184 9.57 15.56 -14.41
CA ALA A 184 8.83 15.35 -15.65
C ALA A 184 7.46 16.06 -15.64
N GLU A 185 6.70 15.93 -14.54
CA GLU A 185 5.42 16.64 -14.39
C GLU A 185 5.59 18.16 -14.47
N LEU A 186 6.62 18.73 -13.81
CA LEU A 186 6.90 20.16 -13.89
C LEU A 186 7.37 20.59 -15.30
N LEU A 187 8.05 19.73 -16.06
CA LEU A 187 8.53 20.07 -17.40
C LEU A 187 7.40 20.11 -18.43
N GLU A 188 6.48 19.14 -18.41
CA GLU A 188 5.27 19.15 -19.23
C GLU A 188 4.41 20.40 -18.96
N GLN A 189 4.32 20.85 -17.70
CA GLN A 189 3.60 22.08 -17.33
C GLN A 189 4.20 23.37 -17.94
N GLN A 190 5.44 23.34 -18.46
CA GLN A 190 6.05 24.46 -19.17
C GLN A 190 5.71 24.50 -20.68
N GLU A 191 4.99 23.51 -21.21
CA GLU A 191 4.46 23.49 -22.58
C GLU A 191 5.53 23.81 -23.67
N GLY A 192 6.75 23.29 -23.46
CA GLY A 192 7.90 23.50 -24.36
C GLY A 192 8.61 24.85 -24.24
N ALA A 193 8.15 25.77 -23.39
CA ALA A 193 8.81 27.06 -23.15
C ALA A 193 10.18 26.91 -22.45
N LEU A 194 10.34 25.86 -21.63
CA LEU A 194 11.60 25.48 -20.99
C LEU A 194 12.30 24.36 -21.79
N ARG A 195 13.35 24.71 -22.54
CA ARG A 195 14.10 23.75 -23.38
C ARG A 195 15.18 22.96 -22.64
N ASP A 196 15.67 23.48 -21.51
CA ASP A 196 16.72 22.86 -20.71
C ASP A 196 16.47 23.13 -19.21
N PRO A 197 15.99 22.13 -18.45
CA PRO A 197 15.73 22.26 -17.02
C PRO A 197 16.94 22.65 -16.18
N ASN A 198 18.16 22.39 -16.65
CA ASN A 198 19.38 22.68 -15.89
C ASN A 198 19.87 24.14 -16.08
N ARG A 199 19.17 24.94 -16.89
CA ARG A 199 19.57 26.31 -17.26
C ARG A 199 18.54 27.37 -16.85
N LEU A 200 17.93 27.18 -15.69
CA LEU A 200 17.08 28.18 -15.05
C LEU A 200 17.85 29.50 -14.81
N ARG A 201 17.12 30.62 -14.86
CA ARG A 201 17.66 31.96 -14.56
C ARG A 201 16.93 32.55 -13.36
N VAL A 202 17.66 33.25 -12.48
CA VAL A 202 17.03 34.00 -11.37
C VAL A 202 16.03 35.02 -11.95
N GLY A 203 14.83 35.08 -11.37
CA GLY A 203 13.71 35.88 -11.88
C GLY A 203 12.94 35.26 -13.05
N GLN A 204 13.33 34.08 -13.53
CA GLN A 204 12.50 33.29 -14.45
C GLN A 204 11.22 32.84 -13.73
N LYS A 205 10.10 32.86 -14.45
CA LYS A 205 8.83 32.31 -13.99
C LYS A 205 8.65 30.91 -14.56
N LEU A 206 8.37 29.94 -13.70
CA LEU A 206 7.88 28.62 -14.10
C LEU A 206 6.38 28.55 -13.80
N ARG A 207 5.60 27.99 -14.72
CA ARG A 207 4.19 27.68 -14.45
C ARG A 207 4.14 26.43 -13.58
N VAL A 208 3.28 26.45 -12.56
CA VAL A 208 3.06 25.29 -11.70
C VAL A 208 1.56 25.05 -11.60
N VAL A 209 1.13 23.80 -11.82
CA VAL A 209 -0.27 23.40 -11.65
C VAL A 209 -0.35 22.43 -10.47
N GLU A 210 -1.05 22.88 -9.43
CA GLU A 210 -1.19 22.22 -8.14
C GLU A 210 -2.64 21.73 -7.94
N ALA A 211 -2.84 20.78 -7.02
CA ALA A 211 -4.17 20.25 -6.73
C ALA A 211 -4.87 21.10 -5.65
N GLY A 212 -5.95 21.79 -6.05
CA GLY A 212 -6.72 22.72 -5.21
C GLY A 212 -7.81 22.04 -4.36
N GLU A 213 -8.99 22.66 -4.30
CA GLU A 213 -10.17 22.13 -3.60
C GLU A 213 -10.65 20.81 -4.23
N ILE A 214 -11.34 19.96 -3.45
CA ILE A 214 -11.99 18.75 -3.96
C ILE A 214 -13.16 19.17 -4.86
N VAL A 215 -13.31 18.50 -6.02
CA VAL A 215 -14.42 18.78 -6.95
C VAL A 215 -15.76 18.51 -6.25
N PRO A 216 -16.72 19.46 -6.29
CA PRO A 216 -17.99 19.32 -5.57
C PRO A 216 -18.75 18.03 -5.91
N GLY A 217 -19.22 17.33 -4.87
CA GLY A 217 -19.87 16.03 -4.97
C GLY A 217 -18.93 14.81 -4.89
N PHE A 218 -17.62 15.01 -4.76
CA PHE A 218 -16.62 13.97 -4.47
C PHE A 218 -16.00 14.09 -3.07
N GLU A 219 -16.61 14.87 -2.18
CA GLU A 219 -16.19 14.96 -0.78
C GLU A 219 -16.34 13.60 -0.08
N PRO A 220 -15.38 13.22 0.81
CA PRO A 220 -15.46 11.96 1.54
C PRO A 220 -16.75 11.88 2.37
N GLU A 221 -17.18 10.64 2.64
CA GLU A 221 -18.03 10.39 3.80
C GLU A 221 -17.11 10.43 5.04
N PRO A 222 -17.50 11.10 6.15
CA PRO A 222 -16.77 10.92 7.41
C PRO A 222 -16.89 9.45 7.86
N PRO A 223 -15.92 8.89 8.61
CA PRO A 223 -15.92 7.48 8.96
C PRO A 223 -17.17 7.12 9.75
N GLN A 224 -17.97 6.21 9.19
CA GLN A 224 -19.08 5.62 9.93
C GLN A 224 -18.53 4.52 10.85
N PRO A 225 -19.10 4.31 12.04
CA PRO A 225 -18.76 3.17 12.87
C PRO A 225 -19.01 1.86 12.12
N GLY A 226 -17.93 1.19 11.72
CA GLY A 226 -17.99 -0.03 10.93
C GLY A 226 -18.54 -1.21 11.74
N ARG A 227 -18.97 -2.26 11.05
CA ARG A 227 -19.33 -3.53 11.69
C ARG A 227 -18.97 -4.71 10.81
N LEU A 228 -18.23 -5.66 11.38
CA LEU A 228 -17.96 -6.93 10.71
C LEU A 228 -19.18 -7.87 10.88
N VAL A 229 -19.75 -8.28 9.76
CA VAL A 229 -20.86 -9.25 9.69
C VAL A 229 -20.32 -10.56 9.11
N GLN A 230 -20.66 -11.69 9.75
CA GLN A 230 -20.13 -13.02 9.40
C GLN A 230 -18.60 -13.10 9.39
N GLY A 231 -17.95 -12.39 10.32
CA GLY A 231 -16.50 -12.33 10.47
C GLY A 231 -15.84 -13.69 10.62
N ARG A 232 -14.69 -13.85 9.97
CA ARG A 232 -13.81 -15.02 10.10
C ARG A 232 -12.52 -14.61 10.79
N LYS A 233 -12.05 -15.41 11.74
CA LYS A 233 -10.68 -15.29 12.26
C LYS A 233 -9.71 -15.68 11.14
N LEU A 234 -8.58 -14.99 11.02
CA LEU A 234 -7.42 -15.52 10.32
C LEU A 234 -6.99 -16.83 11.02
N PRO A 235 -6.78 -17.94 10.29
CA PRO A 235 -6.32 -19.18 10.90
C PRO A 235 -4.88 -19.06 11.41
N GLU A 236 -4.44 -20.06 12.16
CA GLU A 236 -3.01 -20.24 12.46
C GLU A 236 -2.33 -20.98 11.30
N ASN A 237 -1.07 -20.61 11.01
CA ASN A 237 -0.29 -21.10 9.86
C ASN A 237 1.20 -20.90 10.15
N ASP A 238 2.07 -21.76 9.62
CA ASP A 238 3.51 -21.66 9.89
C ASP A 238 4.22 -20.49 9.18
N ALA A 239 3.66 -19.91 8.11
CA ALA A 239 4.25 -18.78 7.41
C ALA A 239 4.22 -17.46 8.20
N TYR A 240 3.45 -17.35 9.29
CA TYR A 240 3.29 -16.09 10.04
C TYR A 240 3.11 -16.25 11.56
N VAL A 241 3.19 -15.11 12.25
CA VAL A 241 2.78 -14.90 13.64
C VAL A 241 1.80 -13.72 13.71
N ILE A 242 0.82 -13.79 14.61
CA ILE A 242 -0.22 -12.76 14.78
C ILE A 242 0.05 -11.99 16.08
N LYS A 243 0.27 -10.67 15.99
CA LYS A 243 0.58 -9.76 17.11
C LYS A 243 -0.55 -9.74 18.16
N ARG A 244 -1.81 -9.57 17.73
CA ARG A 244 -2.99 -9.53 18.60
C ARG A 244 -4.09 -10.48 18.08
N PRO A 245 -4.10 -11.78 18.44
CA PRO A 245 -5.04 -12.78 17.91
C PRO A 245 -6.54 -12.51 18.14
N HIS A 246 -6.90 -11.53 18.97
CA HIS A 246 -8.26 -11.05 19.18
C HIS A 246 -8.73 -10.00 18.15
N ASN A 247 -7.78 -9.34 17.46
CA ASN A 247 -8.02 -8.35 16.39
C ASN A 247 -7.76 -8.92 14.98
N ALA A 248 -7.51 -10.22 14.86
CA ALA A 248 -7.28 -10.90 13.58
C ALA A 248 -8.58 -11.47 12.99
N TRP A 249 -9.64 -10.64 12.93
CA TRP A 249 -10.92 -10.99 12.29
C TRP A 249 -11.15 -10.12 11.06
N GLY A 250 -11.64 -10.73 9.97
CA GLY A 250 -11.91 -10.03 8.72
C GLY A 250 -13.17 -10.54 8.01
N THR A 251 -13.55 -9.86 6.93
CA THR A 251 -14.60 -10.37 6.03
C THR A 251 -14.17 -11.70 5.41
N PRO A 252 -15.11 -12.57 5.00
CA PRO A 252 -14.77 -13.79 4.28
C PRO A 252 -13.86 -13.57 3.05
N ARG A 253 -14.05 -12.43 2.35
CA ARG A 253 -13.24 -11.99 1.21
C ARG A 253 -11.83 -11.59 1.64
N ALA A 254 -11.70 -10.69 2.62
CA ALA A 254 -10.39 -10.24 3.10
C ALA A 254 -9.54 -11.41 3.63
N ILE A 255 -10.10 -12.29 4.47
CA ILE A 255 -9.39 -13.46 5.00
C ILE A 255 -8.98 -14.45 3.89
N GLN A 256 -9.75 -14.56 2.80
CA GLN A 256 -9.36 -15.35 1.64
C GLN A 256 -8.22 -14.70 0.86
N LEU A 257 -8.27 -13.38 0.63
CA LEU A 257 -7.22 -12.63 -0.08
C LEU A 257 -5.89 -12.62 0.71
N ILE A 258 -5.94 -12.39 2.02
CA ILE A 258 -4.76 -12.43 2.91
C ILE A 258 -4.07 -13.79 2.81
N ARG A 259 -4.84 -14.88 2.87
CA ARG A 259 -4.29 -16.24 2.70
C ARG A 259 -3.67 -16.43 1.32
N GLN A 260 -4.39 -16.07 0.25
CA GLN A 260 -3.89 -16.18 -1.12
C GLN A 260 -2.58 -15.42 -1.36
N VAL A 261 -2.42 -14.24 -0.76
CA VAL A 261 -1.19 -13.44 -0.78
C VAL A 261 -0.05 -14.15 -0.04
N ILE A 262 -0.31 -14.69 1.14
CA ILE A 262 0.69 -15.38 1.98
C ILE A 262 1.12 -16.71 1.36
N ASP A 263 0.17 -17.47 0.80
CA ASP A 263 0.41 -18.74 0.12
C ASP A 263 1.34 -18.49 -1.08
N ARG A 264 1.03 -17.52 -1.95
CA ARG A 264 1.88 -17.14 -3.10
C ARG A 264 3.24 -16.54 -2.72
N TYR A 265 3.28 -15.71 -1.67
CA TYR A 265 4.56 -15.19 -1.16
C TYR A 265 5.46 -16.33 -0.68
N SER A 266 4.87 -17.39 -0.12
CA SER A 266 5.59 -18.60 0.29
C SER A 266 6.05 -19.44 -0.91
N GLU A 267 5.23 -19.51 -1.98
CA GLU A 267 5.59 -20.15 -3.26
C GLU A 267 6.78 -19.49 -3.99
N ARG A 268 7.16 -18.25 -3.62
CA ARG A 268 8.39 -17.60 -4.12
C ARG A 268 9.68 -18.17 -3.50
N GLU A 269 9.58 -19.06 -2.50
CA GLU A 269 10.68 -19.79 -1.83
C GLU A 269 11.87 -18.93 -1.32
N LEU A 270 11.67 -17.61 -1.15
CA LEU A 270 12.73 -16.68 -0.72
C LEU A 270 13.35 -17.06 0.65
N GLY A 271 12.64 -17.84 1.47
CA GLY A 271 13.01 -18.21 2.84
C GLY A 271 12.73 -17.08 3.85
N GLY A 272 13.68 -16.86 4.75
CA GLY A 272 13.63 -15.74 5.71
C GLY A 272 12.69 -15.98 6.90
N PRO A 273 12.32 -14.92 7.63
CA PRO A 273 11.59 -15.03 8.89
C PRO A 273 10.07 -14.97 8.67
N LYS A 274 9.29 -15.62 9.55
CA LYS A 274 7.80 -15.68 9.48
C LYS A 274 7.17 -14.28 9.37
N LEU A 275 6.14 -14.07 8.55
CA LEU A 275 5.50 -12.76 8.43
C LEU A 275 4.84 -12.32 9.75
N ARG A 276 4.81 -11.00 10.03
CA ARG A 276 4.19 -10.44 11.24
C ARG A 276 2.87 -9.80 10.85
N ILE A 277 1.77 -10.44 11.25
CA ILE A 277 0.42 -9.92 11.04
C ILE A 277 -0.01 -9.12 12.27
N GLY A 278 -0.44 -7.88 12.04
CA GLY A 278 -1.00 -7.00 13.06
C GLY A 278 -2.49 -7.23 13.23
N ASP A 279 -3.24 -6.13 13.14
CA ASP A 279 -4.69 -6.16 13.31
C ASP A 279 -5.40 -6.19 11.94
N ILE A 280 -6.67 -6.59 11.95
CA ILE A 280 -7.55 -6.72 10.79
C ILE A 280 -8.90 -6.09 11.15
N SER A 281 -9.52 -6.58 12.22
CA SER A 281 -10.60 -5.95 13.00
C SER A 281 -10.94 -6.80 14.23
N ARG A 282 -11.73 -6.21 15.14
CA ARG A 282 -12.37 -6.95 16.24
C ARG A 282 -13.36 -7.98 15.67
N ARG A 283 -13.68 -9.05 16.42
CA ARG A 283 -14.62 -10.13 16.03
C ARG A 283 -15.90 -9.64 15.32
N ASP A 284 -16.51 -8.60 15.86
CA ASP A 284 -17.77 -8.00 15.38
C ASP A 284 -17.56 -6.62 14.73
N GLY A 285 -16.30 -6.24 14.50
CA GLY A 285 -15.88 -4.93 13.99
C GLY A 285 -16.03 -3.80 15.00
N GLY A 286 -16.29 -2.61 14.49
CA GLY A 286 -16.38 -1.36 15.25
C GLY A 286 -15.03 -0.81 15.69
N PRO A 287 -15.02 0.35 16.40
CA PRO A 287 -13.80 1.07 16.75
C PRO A 287 -12.78 0.21 17.49
N LEU A 288 -11.51 0.41 17.15
CA LEU A 288 -10.35 -0.28 17.66
C LEU A 288 -9.31 0.75 18.15
N ALA A 289 -8.71 0.53 19.32
CA ALA A 289 -7.86 1.53 19.96
C ALA A 289 -6.57 1.78 19.16
N GLY A 290 -6.25 3.06 18.89
CA GLY A 290 -5.15 3.49 18.01
C GLY A 290 -5.59 3.78 16.57
N HIS A 291 -6.48 2.95 16.03
CA HIS A 291 -6.88 2.91 14.62
C HIS A 291 -8.07 3.83 14.29
N ARG A 292 -8.17 4.32 13.04
CA ARG A 292 -9.37 4.99 12.50
C ARG A 292 -10.22 4.03 11.63
N SER A 293 -9.60 3.17 10.82
CA SER A 293 -10.24 2.03 10.15
C SER A 293 -10.16 0.76 11.02
N HIS A 294 -9.96 -0.44 10.45
CA HIS A 294 -10.04 -1.75 11.12
C HIS A 294 -11.41 -2.03 11.78
N GLN A 295 -12.47 -1.35 11.32
CA GLN A 295 -13.82 -1.47 11.89
C GLN A 295 -14.72 -2.45 11.14
N GLU A 296 -14.34 -2.84 9.93
CA GLU A 296 -15.17 -3.63 9.00
C GLU A 296 -14.52 -4.95 8.58
N GLY A 297 -13.23 -5.14 8.89
CA GLY A 297 -12.50 -6.36 8.56
C GLY A 297 -12.06 -6.45 7.08
N ASN A 298 -11.98 -5.32 6.39
CA ASN A 298 -11.41 -5.17 5.04
C ASN A 298 -9.98 -4.58 5.06
N ASP A 299 -9.43 -4.35 6.25
CA ASP A 299 -8.14 -3.72 6.51
C ASP A 299 -7.16 -4.76 7.09
N ILE A 300 -5.85 -4.60 6.93
CA ILE A 300 -4.82 -5.43 7.58
C ILE A 300 -3.49 -4.69 7.72
N ASP A 301 -2.90 -4.72 8.92
CA ASP A 301 -1.53 -4.28 9.15
C ASP A 301 -0.55 -5.44 9.02
N VAL A 302 0.57 -5.22 8.32
CA VAL A 302 1.63 -6.22 8.16
C VAL A 302 2.98 -5.57 8.41
N GLY A 303 3.78 -6.19 9.29
CA GLY A 303 5.12 -5.71 9.62
C GLY A 303 6.02 -5.71 8.38
N VAL A 304 6.79 -4.64 8.18
CA VAL A 304 7.84 -4.65 7.13
C VAL A 304 8.88 -5.71 7.48
N ILE A 305 9.43 -6.37 6.47
CA ILE A 305 10.27 -7.56 6.70
C ILE A 305 11.70 -7.07 6.93
N LEU A 306 12.32 -7.55 8.01
CA LEU A 306 13.63 -7.08 8.47
C LEU A 306 14.67 -8.20 8.47
N HIS A 307 15.94 -7.79 8.32
CA HIS A 307 17.12 -8.59 8.55
C HIS A 307 17.55 -8.59 10.05
N GLY A 308 18.36 -9.58 10.43
CA GLY A 308 19.07 -9.61 11.72
C GLY A 308 18.17 -9.73 12.95
N LYS A 309 18.67 -9.29 14.12
CA LYS A 309 18.02 -9.52 15.44
C LYS A 309 16.65 -8.86 15.63
N LEU A 310 16.24 -7.96 14.73
CA LEU A 310 14.92 -7.33 14.75
C LEU A 310 13.89 -8.12 13.95
N ALA A 311 14.32 -9.02 13.07
CA ALA A 311 13.45 -9.91 12.30
C ALA A 311 12.45 -10.63 13.21
N ASP A 312 12.93 -11.37 14.20
CA ASP A 312 12.11 -12.32 14.95
C ASP A 312 11.34 -11.74 16.15
N ARG A 313 11.14 -10.43 16.16
CA ARG A 313 10.25 -9.76 17.12
C ARG A 313 8.78 -9.93 16.71
N LEU A 314 7.91 -10.10 17.72
CA LEU A 314 6.46 -10.12 17.52
C LEU A 314 5.87 -8.71 17.30
N HIS A 315 6.49 -7.70 17.93
CA HIS A 315 6.14 -6.30 17.76
C HIS A 315 6.83 -5.73 16.51
N PHE A 316 6.09 -4.95 15.74
CA PHE A 316 6.60 -4.25 14.57
C PHE A 316 7.80 -3.38 14.93
N SER A 317 8.96 -3.65 14.31
CA SER A 317 10.21 -2.93 14.57
C SER A 317 10.50 -1.94 13.44
N GLY A 318 11.01 -0.75 13.78
CA GLY A 318 11.27 0.32 12.80
C GLY A 318 12.27 -0.07 11.71
N ALA A 319 11.92 0.23 10.46
CA ALA A 319 12.84 0.07 9.33
C ALA A 319 13.89 1.19 9.29
N THR A 320 15.13 0.81 9.00
CA THR A 320 16.24 1.66 8.59
C THR A 320 16.74 1.21 7.21
N ALA A 321 17.65 1.96 6.60
CA ALA A 321 18.26 1.56 5.33
C ALA A 321 19.11 0.27 5.44
N ASP A 322 19.55 -0.09 6.65
CA ASP A 322 20.46 -1.20 6.90
C ASP A 322 19.74 -2.49 7.36
N ASN A 323 18.51 -2.38 7.89
CA ASN A 323 17.77 -3.52 8.45
C ASN A 323 16.58 -3.97 7.58
N LEU A 324 16.15 -3.19 6.60
CA LEU A 324 14.97 -3.46 5.78
C LEU A 324 15.28 -4.50 4.69
N ASP A 325 14.59 -5.65 4.73
CA ASP A 325 14.66 -6.66 3.69
C ASP A 325 13.79 -6.20 2.50
N LEU A 326 14.41 -5.45 1.59
CA LEU A 326 13.74 -4.85 0.44
C LEU A 326 13.17 -5.88 -0.52
N GLU A 327 13.87 -6.99 -0.74
CA GLU A 327 13.45 -8.05 -1.65
C GLU A 327 12.16 -8.73 -1.15
N ARG A 328 12.13 -9.14 0.12
CA ARG A 328 10.93 -9.75 0.72
C ARG A 328 9.80 -8.76 0.88
N THR A 329 10.09 -7.56 1.38
CA THR A 329 9.06 -6.54 1.61
C THR A 329 8.43 -6.11 0.29
N TRP A 330 9.23 -5.99 -0.79
CA TRP A 330 8.70 -5.73 -2.12
C TRP A 330 7.89 -6.93 -2.66
N ALA A 331 8.43 -8.15 -2.58
CA ALA A 331 7.72 -9.34 -3.07
C ALA A 331 6.35 -9.55 -2.40
N LEU A 332 6.24 -9.29 -1.09
CA LEU A 332 4.96 -9.38 -0.38
C LEU A 332 3.98 -8.28 -0.78
N ILE A 333 4.44 -7.03 -0.91
CA ILE A 333 3.63 -5.90 -1.40
C ILE A 333 3.19 -6.14 -2.85
N GLU A 334 4.04 -6.74 -3.68
CA GLU A 334 3.71 -7.13 -5.05
C GLU A 334 2.62 -8.20 -5.10
N GLU A 335 2.63 -9.21 -4.22
CA GLU A 335 1.52 -10.17 -4.12
C GLU A 335 0.20 -9.53 -3.67
N PHE A 336 0.22 -8.59 -2.72
CA PHE A 336 -0.95 -7.79 -2.38
C PHE A 336 -1.48 -7.03 -3.61
N LEU A 337 -0.62 -6.33 -4.35
CA LEU A 337 -1.00 -5.62 -5.58
C LEU A 337 -1.47 -6.56 -6.69
N ALA A 338 -0.90 -7.77 -6.80
CA ALA A 338 -1.25 -8.79 -7.79
C ALA A 338 -2.61 -9.45 -7.55
N THR A 339 -3.25 -9.27 -6.40
CA THR A 339 -4.70 -9.53 -6.25
C THR A 339 -5.52 -8.65 -7.19
N GLY A 340 -5.08 -7.40 -7.40
CA GLY A 340 -5.89 -6.36 -8.03
C GLY A 340 -7.10 -5.90 -7.20
N GLU A 341 -7.20 -6.36 -5.95
CA GLU A 341 -8.30 -6.10 -5.01
C GLU A 341 -7.90 -5.11 -3.90
N VAL A 342 -6.67 -4.61 -3.93
CA VAL A 342 -6.22 -3.55 -3.02
C VAL A 342 -6.84 -2.21 -3.42
N ARG A 343 -7.30 -1.47 -2.40
CA ARG A 343 -7.79 -0.10 -2.49
C ARG A 343 -6.67 0.90 -2.22
N TYR A 344 -5.82 0.61 -1.24
CA TYR A 344 -4.59 1.35 -0.96
C TYR A 344 -3.64 0.55 -0.06
N ILE A 345 -2.38 0.95 -0.07
CA ILE A 345 -1.37 0.58 0.93
C ILE A 345 -0.84 1.88 1.55
N PHE A 346 -0.79 1.97 2.88
CA PHE A 346 -0.14 3.07 3.57
C PHE A 346 1.20 2.62 4.16
N LEU A 347 2.24 3.43 3.93
CA LEU A 347 3.63 3.11 4.26
C LEU A 347 4.47 4.40 4.36
N ASP A 348 5.49 4.44 5.20
CA ASP A 348 6.35 5.61 5.32
C ASP A 348 7.05 5.99 3.99
N TYR A 349 7.26 7.29 3.78
CA TYR A 349 7.79 7.84 2.54
C TYR A 349 9.27 7.48 2.29
N ALA A 350 10.07 7.28 3.35
CA ALA A 350 11.44 6.80 3.22
C ALA A 350 11.51 5.31 2.88
N ILE A 351 10.51 4.52 3.29
CA ILE A 351 10.38 3.12 2.90
C ILE A 351 9.89 3.02 1.44
N GLN A 352 8.86 3.80 1.08
CA GLN A 352 8.41 3.93 -0.32
C GLN A 352 9.55 4.26 -1.27
N LYS A 353 10.43 5.21 -0.92
CA LYS A 353 11.61 5.54 -1.73
C LYS A 353 12.46 4.31 -2.05
N GLN A 354 12.77 3.51 -1.03
CA GLN A 354 13.66 2.36 -1.19
C GLN A 354 12.98 1.25 -2.01
N LEU A 355 11.70 0.98 -1.75
CA LEU A 355 10.90 0.03 -2.53
C LEU A 355 10.69 0.48 -3.98
N TYR A 356 10.52 1.79 -4.24
CA TYR A 356 10.39 2.36 -5.58
C TYR A 356 11.67 2.16 -6.40
N GLU A 357 12.84 2.54 -5.87
CA GLU A 357 14.11 2.36 -6.60
C GLU A 357 14.48 0.87 -6.70
N HIS A 358 14.06 0.01 -5.76
CA HIS A 358 14.17 -1.45 -5.88
C HIS A 358 13.27 -2.01 -7.01
N ALA A 359 11.97 -1.71 -7.01
CA ALA A 359 11.04 -2.15 -8.06
C ALA A 359 11.51 -1.69 -9.45
N LYS A 360 12.03 -0.46 -9.54
CA LYS A 360 12.63 0.12 -10.74
C LYS A 360 13.92 -0.59 -11.17
N SER A 361 14.79 -1.00 -10.23
CA SER A 361 16.01 -1.76 -10.57
C SER A 361 15.70 -3.20 -10.98
N GLN A 362 14.61 -3.78 -10.49
CA GLN A 362 14.00 -5.02 -11.00
C GLN A 362 13.27 -4.84 -12.35
N GLY A 363 13.35 -3.66 -12.98
CA GLY A 363 12.82 -3.40 -14.32
C GLY A 363 11.34 -3.03 -14.38
N MET A 364 10.69 -2.67 -13.26
CA MET A 364 9.31 -2.19 -13.29
C MET A 364 9.21 -0.91 -14.13
N SER A 365 8.34 -0.94 -15.14
CA SER A 365 8.13 0.21 -16.04
C SER A 365 7.64 1.45 -15.27
N GLU A 366 8.08 2.63 -15.72
CA GLU A 366 7.66 3.94 -15.18
C GLU A 366 6.14 4.08 -15.08
N ARG A 367 5.40 3.56 -16.08
CA ARG A 367 3.93 3.52 -16.07
C ARG A 367 3.33 2.77 -14.89
N LYS A 368 3.99 1.72 -14.40
CA LYS A 368 3.55 0.94 -13.23
C LYS A 368 4.05 1.54 -11.92
N LEU A 369 5.24 2.15 -11.91
CA LEU A 369 5.71 2.96 -10.78
C LEU A 369 4.74 4.13 -10.51
N ASP A 370 4.29 4.83 -11.56
CA ASP A 370 3.29 5.91 -11.49
C ASP A 370 1.87 5.45 -11.11
N GLU A 371 1.51 4.20 -11.40
CA GLU A 371 0.25 3.60 -10.98
C GLU A 371 0.31 3.22 -9.49
N TYR A 372 1.46 2.73 -9.02
CA TYR A 372 1.59 2.13 -7.70
C TYR A 372 2.09 3.09 -6.62
N PHE A 373 3.00 4.03 -6.88
CA PHE A 373 3.64 4.82 -5.81
C PHE A 373 3.25 6.30 -5.80
N GLN A 374 3.10 6.84 -4.59
CA GLN A 374 3.19 8.28 -4.36
C GLN A 374 4.62 8.78 -4.66
N TYR A 375 5.64 8.22 -4.01
CA TYR A 375 7.05 8.55 -4.29
C TYR A 375 7.35 8.42 -5.81
N PRO A 376 8.06 9.37 -6.46
CA PRO A 376 8.83 10.48 -5.89
C PRO A 376 8.04 11.79 -5.66
N ARG A 377 6.71 11.78 -5.84
CA ARG A 377 5.85 12.94 -5.56
C ARG A 377 5.76 13.19 -4.06
N GLY A 378 5.95 14.44 -3.65
CA GLY A 378 6.11 14.81 -2.24
C GLY A 378 4.96 14.38 -1.32
N ILE A 379 5.23 14.25 -0.02
CA ILE A 379 4.33 13.74 1.04
C ILE A 379 2.95 14.41 1.15
N GLY A 380 2.71 15.52 0.46
CA GLY A 380 1.41 16.21 0.40
C GLY A 380 0.52 15.83 -0.79
N ARG A 381 1.04 15.09 -1.78
CA ARG A 381 0.33 14.76 -3.03
C ARG A 381 -0.21 13.33 -3.01
N ASN A 382 -1.49 13.16 -2.70
CA ASN A 382 -2.17 11.87 -2.76
C ASN A 382 -2.11 11.35 -4.21
N HIS A 383 -1.36 10.27 -4.44
CA HIS A 383 -1.13 9.65 -5.74
C HIS A 383 -0.70 8.19 -5.54
N GLY A 384 -1.09 7.28 -6.43
CA GLY A 384 -0.74 5.87 -6.40
C GLY A 384 -1.60 5.04 -5.42
N ILE A 385 -1.38 3.72 -5.43
CA ILE A 385 -1.97 2.78 -4.47
C ILE A 385 -1.21 2.81 -3.15
N ILE A 386 0.13 2.81 -3.20
CA ILE A 386 1.07 2.92 -2.08
C ILE A 386 1.28 4.42 -1.78
N ARG A 387 0.83 4.86 -0.60
CA ARG A 387 0.74 6.27 -0.20
C ARG A 387 1.36 6.51 1.16
N HIS A 388 1.78 7.74 1.43
CA HIS A 388 2.38 8.10 2.71
C HIS A 388 1.33 8.32 3.79
N TRP A 389 1.55 7.70 4.95
CA TRP A 389 0.96 8.15 6.20
C TRP A 389 1.98 8.13 7.35
N ARG A 390 1.73 8.97 8.34
CA ARG A 390 2.57 9.09 9.54
C ARG A 390 2.42 7.83 10.41
N GLY A 391 3.51 7.34 10.98
CA GLY A 391 3.50 6.18 11.90
C GLY A 391 3.69 4.82 11.22
N HIS A 392 3.52 4.72 9.90
CA HIS A 392 3.70 3.47 9.15
C HIS A 392 5.20 3.19 8.83
N VAL A 393 6.04 3.24 9.88
CA VAL A 393 7.52 3.14 9.81
C VAL A 393 8.06 1.75 10.15
N ASN A 394 7.18 0.89 10.69
CA ASN A 394 7.46 -0.48 11.12
C ASN A 394 6.45 -1.51 10.53
N HIS A 395 5.42 -1.02 9.84
CA HIS A 395 4.41 -1.81 9.15
C HIS A 395 3.94 -1.09 7.88
N PHE A 396 3.34 -1.84 6.96
CA PHE A 396 2.46 -1.32 5.94
C PHE A 396 1.03 -1.74 6.25
N HIS A 397 0.08 -0.82 6.07
CA HIS A 397 -1.34 -1.05 6.23
C HIS A 397 -1.97 -1.24 4.85
N VAL A 398 -2.78 -2.28 4.65
CA VAL A 398 -3.48 -2.56 3.40
C VAL A 398 -4.98 -2.50 3.63
N ARG A 399 -5.72 -1.73 2.82
CA ARG A 399 -7.16 -1.90 2.69
C ARG A 399 -7.53 -2.57 1.37
N PHE A 400 -8.41 -3.55 1.43
CA PHE A 400 -9.06 -4.18 0.28
C PHE A 400 -10.27 -3.37 -0.22
N ARG A 401 -10.64 -3.58 -1.48
CA ARG A 401 -11.90 -3.12 -2.05
C ARG A 401 -13.04 -3.90 -1.42
N ASP A 402 -14.12 -3.18 -1.13
CA ASP A 402 -15.29 -3.65 -0.40
C ASP A 402 -16.10 -4.69 -1.20
#